data_AF-L8M230-F1
#
_entry.id   AF-L8M230-F1
#
_cell.length_a   1.000
_cell.length_b   1.000
_cell.length_c   1.000
_cell.angle_alpha   90.00
_cell.angle_beta   90.00
_cell.angle_gamma   90.00
#
_symmetry.space_group_name_H-M   'P 1'
#
loop_
_entity.id
_entity.type
_entity.pdbx_description
1 polymer ?
#
loop_
_entity_poly.entity_id
_entity_poly.type
_entity_poly.pdbx_seq_one_letter_code
_entity_poly.pdbx_strand_id
1 'polypeptide(L)'
;MPIRLKALKIPSAIINSLLLVSFSLTFPVLAHKVEISNQVAGTLHIEPDDNPRMGEKVQAWFALTSRGGAIIPLSKCDCQLSVYALPRAQEDQPILNPILQAVNVGKYQEIPGALITFPQTGSYELKIRGTANNGANFPDFNLTYTINVLP
;
A
#
# COMPACT_ATOMS: atom_id res chain seq x y z
N MET A 1 -75.36 34.23 -21.55
CA MET A 1 -74.52 35.22 -22.26
C MET A 1 -73.13 35.15 -21.65
N PRO A 2 -72.07 34.82 -22.41
CA PRO A 2 -70.76 34.45 -21.87
C PRO A 2 -69.88 35.69 -21.66
N ILE A 3 -69.03 35.68 -20.63
CA ILE A 3 -67.87 36.58 -20.55
C ILE A 3 -66.62 35.72 -20.38
N ARG A 4 -65.82 35.70 -21.44
CA ARG A 4 -64.42 35.24 -21.46
C ARG A 4 -63.59 36.16 -20.56
N LEU A 5 -62.81 35.61 -19.64
CA LEU A 5 -61.57 36.27 -19.20
C LEU A 5 -60.36 35.40 -19.58
N LYS A 6 -59.44 36.04 -20.28
CA LYS A 6 -58.22 35.46 -20.84
C LYS A 6 -57.20 35.20 -19.73
N ALA A 7 -56.46 34.10 -19.87
CA ALA A 7 -55.33 33.77 -19.02
C ALA A 7 -54.29 34.89 -19.01
N LEU A 8 -53.84 35.25 -17.80
CA LEU A 8 -52.79 36.23 -17.56
C LEU A 8 -51.43 35.55 -17.78
N LYS A 9 -50.64 36.04 -18.75
CA LYS A 9 -49.27 35.59 -19.03
C LYS A 9 -48.35 36.13 -17.93
N ILE A 10 -47.72 35.23 -17.17
CA ILE A 10 -46.64 35.56 -16.23
C ILE A 10 -45.31 35.56 -17.02
N PRO A 11 -44.47 36.60 -16.88
CA PRO A 11 -43.30 36.82 -17.73
C PRO A 11 -42.15 35.86 -17.44
N SER A 12 -41.37 35.62 -18.49
CA SER A 12 -40.14 34.83 -18.53
C SER A 12 -39.13 35.31 -17.49
N ALA A 13 -38.95 34.54 -16.42
CA ALA A 13 -37.80 34.68 -15.53
C ALA A 13 -36.67 33.79 -16.07
N ILE A 14 -35.58 34.44 -16.45
CA ILE A 14 -34.33 33.81 -16.90
C ILE A 14 -33.76 33.04 -15.70
N ILE A 15 -33.90 31.71 -15.72
CA ILE A 15 -33.29 30.83 -14.72
C ILE A 15 -31.84 30.61 -15.14
N ASN A 16 -30.93 31.45 -14.63
CA ASN A 16 -29.50 31.18 -14.66
C ASN A 16 -29.22 29.94 -13.78
N SER A 17 -29.22 28.76 -14.39
CA SER A 17 -28.85 27.51 -13.73
C SER A 17 -27.33 27.45 -13.56
N LEU A 18 -26.83 27.98 -12.44
CA LEU A 18 -25.44 27.83 -12.03
C LEU A 18 -25.21 26.38 -11.57
N LEU A 19 -24.80 25.53 -12.51
CA LEU A 19 -24.30 24.17 -12.22
C LEU A 19 -23.01 24.30 -11.41
N LEU A 20 -23.12 24.22 -10.08
CA LEU A 20 -21.98 24.00 -9.19
C LEU A 20 -21.47 22.58 -9.42
N VAL A 21 -20.49 22.44 -10.32
CA VAL A 21 -19.74 21.20 -10.51
C VAL A 21 -18.82 21.05 -9.30
N SER A 22 -19.26 20.25 -8.31
CA SER A 22 -18.44 19.86 -7.17
C SER A 22 -17.29 18.98 -7.65
N PHE A 23 -16.13 19.57 -7.90
CA PHE A 23 -14.91 18.83 -8.25
C PHE A 23 -14.40 18.09 -7.02
N SER A 24 -14.69 16.80 -6.93
CA SER A 24 -14.16 15.96 -5.86
C SER A 24 -12.68 15.70 -6.13
N LEU A 25 -11.81 16.31 -5.34
CA LEU A 25 -10.37 16.03 -5.36
C LEU A 25 -10.14 14.63 -4.78
N THR A 26 -10.01 13.62 -5.65
CA THR A 26 -9.56 12.29 -5.23
C THR A 26 -8.05 12.30 -5.11
N PHE A 27 -7.53 12.26 -3.88
CA PHE A 27 -6.11 11.95 -3.68
C PHE A 27 -5.87 10.48 -4.03
N PRO A 28 -4.82 10.15 -4.80
CA PRO A 28 -4.45 8.75 -5.01
C PRO A 28 -4.03 8.18 -3.65
N VAL A 29 -4.85 7.29 -3.10
CA VAL A 29 -4.42 6.41 -2.01
C VAL A 29 -3.35 5.51 -2.62
N LEU A 30 -2.17 5.44 -1.99
CA LEU A 30 -1.11 4.48 -2.31
C LEU A 30 -1.59 3.08 -1.92
N ALA A 31 -2.63 2.60 -2.60
CA ALA A 31 -3.27 1.34 -2.31
C ALA A 31 -2.33 0.21 -2.73
N HIS A 32 -1.92 -0.60 -1.75
CA HIS A 32 -1.29 -1.92 -1.85
C HIS A 32 -0.42 -2.09 -3.10
N LYS A 33 0.75 -1.44 -3.06
CA LYS A 33 1.71 -1.55 -4.16
C LYS A 33 2.14 -3.02 -4.28
N VAL A 34 1.78 -3.66 -5.39
CA VAL A 34 2.29 -4.97 -5.74
C VAL A 34 3.60 -4.77 -6.48
N GLU A 35 4.66 -5.38 -5.97
CA GLU A 35 5.96 -5.44 -6.65
C GLU A 35 6.18 -6.84 -7.19
N ILE A 36 6.88 -6.92 -8.32
CA ILE A 36 7.20 -8.18 -8.99
C ILE A 36 8.69 -8.24 -9.30
N SER A 37 9.32 -9.34 -8.93
CA SER A 37 10.71 -9.65 -9.25
C SER A 37 10.78 -11.09 -9.74
N ASN A 38 11.26 -11.27 -10.97
CA ASN A 38 11.24 -12.55 -11.68
C ASN A 38 9.83 -13.16 -11.75
N GLN A 39 9.56 -14.14 -10.88
CA GLN A 39 8.29 -14.87 -10.79
C GLN A 39 7.70 -14.84 -9.38
N VAL A 40 8.18 -13.92 -8.55
CA VAL A 40 7.66 -13.67 -7.20
C VAL A 40 7.00 -12.30 -7.19
N ALA A 41 5.74 -12.27 -6.79
CA ALA A 41 4.99 -11.05 -6.54
C ALA A 41 4.81 -10.87 -5.03
N GLY A 42 4.91 -9.64 -4.54
CA GLY A 42 4.70 -9.32 -3.14
C GLY A 42 3.84 -8.08 -2.98
N THR A 43 2.93 -8.13 -2.00
CA THR A 43 2.20 -6.95 -1.53
C THR A 43 2.68 -6.62 -0.12
N LEU A 44 3.09 -5.38 0.11
CA LEU A 44 3.36 -4.86 1.46
C LEU A 44 2.07 -4.33 2.07
N HIS A 45 1.87 -4.62 3.35
CA HIS A 45 0.95 -3.93 4.23
C HIS A 45 1.62 -3.58 5.56
N ILE A 46 1.23 -2.46 6.14
CA ILE A 46 1.66 -1.98 7.45
C ILE A 46 0.41 -1.71 8.28
N GLU A 47 0.24 -2.48 9.36
CA GLU A 47 -0.93 -2.36 10.22
C GLU A 47 -0.94 -1.02 10.99
N PRO A 48 -2.13 -0.44 11.23
CA PRO A 48 -3.45 -0.95 10.81
C PRO A 48 -3.93 -0.49 9.42
N ASP A 49 -3.30 0.54 8.84
CA ASP A 49 -3.90 1.31 7.73
C ASP A 49 -2.88 1.86 6.72
N ASP A 50 -1.68 1.27 6.66
CA ASP A 50 -0.55 1.68 5.83
C ASP A 50 0.01 3.08 6.13
N ASN A 51 -0.34 3.68 7.27
CA ASN A 51 0.11 5.01 7.71
C ASN A 51 0.95 4.97 8.99
N PRO A 52 2.16 4.36 8.96
CA PRO A 52 2.99 4.26 10.16
C PRO A 52 3.38 5.65 10.68
N ARG A 53 3.41 5.81 12.01
CA ARG A 53 3.88 7.02 12.69
C ARG A 53 5.24 6.81 13.33
N MET A 54 5.99 7.89 13.45
CA MET A 54 7.30 7.91 14.10
C MET A 54 7.20 7.38 15.54
N GLY A 55 8.12 6.52 15.94
CA GLY A 55 8.22 6.03 17.32
C GLY A 55 7.16 4.99 17.70
N GLU A 56 6.12 4.79 16.88
CA GLU A 56 5.14 3.74 17.07
C GLU A 56 5.68 2.39 16.61
N LYS A 57 5.31 1.33 17.32
CA LYS A 57 5.63 -0.04 16.93
C LYS A 57 4.50 -0.56 16.04
N VAL A 58 4.80 -0.75 14.77
CA VAL A 58 3.86 -1.24 13.75
C VAL A 58 4.24 -2.63 13.27
N GLN A 59 3.27 -3.38 12.73
CA GLN A 59 3.51 -4.66 12.08
C GLN A 59 3.48 -4.47 10.57
N ALA A 60 4.60 -4.70 9.90
CA ALA A 60 4.66 -4.81 8.45
C ALA A 60 4.59 -6.29 8.05
N TRP A 61 3.86 -6.63 7.01
CA TRP A 61 3.82 -7.99 6.46
C TRP A 61 3.77 -7.98 4.93
N PHE A 62 4.28 -9.06 4.34
CA PHE A 62 4.49 -9.20 2.90
C PHE A 62 3.74 -10.42 2.39
N ALA A 63 2.64 -10.21 1.67
CA ALA A 63 1.93 -11.29 1.00
C ALA A 63 2.71 -11.72 -0.25
N LEU A 64 3.65 -12.67 -0.08
CA LEU A 64 4.48 -13.22 -1.15
C LEU A 64 3.76 -14.36 -1.88
N THR A 65 3.80 -14.32 -3.20
CA THR A 65 3.29 -15.38 -4.07
C THR A 65 4.26 -15.68 -5.20
N SER A 66 4.37 -16.94 -5.58
CA SER A 66 5.06 -17.35 -6.81
C SER A 66 4.11 -17.33 -8.00
N ARG A 67 4.65 -17.49 -9.21
CA ARG A 67 3.87 -17.62 -10.44
C ARG A 67 2.77 -18.67 -10.28
N GLY A 68 1.54 -18.30 -10.68
CA GLY A 68 0.35 -19.12 -10.46
C GLY A 68 -0.39 -18.80 -9.16
N GLY A 69 0.13 -17.87 -8.33
CA GLY A 69 -0.54 -17.35 -7.15
C GLY A 69 -0.36 -18.21 -5.90
N ALA A 70 0.56 -19.18 -5.91
CA ALA A 70 0.86 -19.98 -4.73
C ALA A 70 1.57 -19.12 -3.69
N ILE A 71 1.08 -19.14 -2.44
CA ILE A 71 1.68 -18.39 -1.33
C ILE A 71 3.08 -18.95 -1.04
N ILE A 72 4.03 -18.05 -0.82
CA ILE A 72 5.38 -18.39 -0.34
C ILE A 72 5.39 -18.18 1.18
N PRO A 73 5.34 -19.26 1.99
CA PRO A 73 5.45 -19.15 3.43
C PRO A 73 6.90 -18.85 3.84
N LEU A 74 7.08 -18.12 4.94
CA LEU A 74 8.37 -17.76 5.52
C LEU A 74 9.21 -19.00 5.82
N SER A 75 8.58 -20.10 6.25
CA SER A 75 9.24 -21.39 6.51
C SER A 75 9.92 -22.00 5.26
N LYS A 76 9.58 -21.51 4.07
CA LYS A 76 10.10 -21.93 2.75
C LYS A 76 10.99 -20.87 2.09
N CYS A 77 11.26 -19.75 2.76
CA CYS A 77 12.04 -18.65 2.25
C CYS A 77 13.20 -18.32 3.19
N ASP A 78 14.41 -18.22 2.67
CA ASP A 78 15.50 -17.53 3.38
C ASP A 78 15.37 -16.02 3.13
N CYS A 79 14.34 -15.45 3.76
CA CYS A 79 13.92 -14.08 3.54
C CYS A 79 14.65 -13.13 4.48
N GLN A 80 14.98 -11.94 3.98
CA GLN A 80 15.58 -10.86 4.78
C GLN A 80 14.89 -9.53 4.46
N LEU A 81 14.64 -8.74 5.50
CA LEU A 81 14.10 -7.40 5.40
C LEU A 81 15.15 -6.37 5.82
N SER A 82 15.36 -5.38 4.97
CA SER A 82 16.21 -4.23 5.22
C SER A 82 15.40 -2.95 5.03
N VAL A 83 15.56 -2.00 5.95
CA VAL A 83 14.87 -0.70 5.91
C VAL A 83 15.92 0.41 5.78
N TYR A 84 15.69 1.32 4.84
CA TYR A 84 16.56 2.46 4.58
C TYR A 84 15.76 3.76 4.70
N ALA A 85 16.34 4.79 5.30
CA ALA A 85 15.81 6.15 5.20
C ALA A 85 16.06 6.68 3.79
N LEU A 86 15.19 7.58 3.30
CA LEU A 86 15.37 8.28 2.02
C LEU A 86 15.50 9.79 2.24
N PRO A 87 16.27 10.50 1.39
CA PRO A 87 17.09 9.98 0.29
C PRO A 87 18.31 9.20 0.78
N ARG A 88 18.85 8.30 -0.06
CA ARG A 88 20.04 7.49 0.25
C ARG A 88 20.94 7.33 -0.96
N ALA A 89 22.23 7.13 -0.73
CA ALA A 89 23.17 6.62 -1.73
C ALA A 89 23.01 5.10 -1.90
N GLN A 90 23.50 4.56 -3.01
CA GLN A 90 23.34 3.14 -3.33
C GLN A 90 24.09 2.22 -2.35
N GLU A 91 25.24 2.66 -1.86
CA GLU A 91 26.05 1.97 -0.85
C GLU A 91 25.60 2.15 0.62
N ASP A 92 24.58 2.98 0.87
CA ASP A 92 24.11 3.22 2.23
C ASP A 92 23.63 1.92 2.89
N GLN A 93 24.03 1.75 4.15
CA GLN A 93 23.62 0.61 4.96
C GLN A 93 22.18 0.77 5.44
N PRO A 94 21.45 -0.34 5.64
CA PRO A 94 20.11 -0.27 6.21
C PRO A 94 20.18 0.24 7.64
N ILE A 95 19.25 1.15 7.97
CA ILE A 95 19.12 1.70 9.32
C ILE A 95 18.40 0.72 10.27
N LEU A 96 17.62 -0.22 9.72
CA LEU A 96 16.99 -1.31 10.47
C LEU A 96 17.08 -2.61 9.67
N ASN A 97 17.27 -3.73 10.37
CA ASN A 97 17.17 -5.08 9.82
C ASN A 97 16.23 -5.91 10.70
N PRO A 98 14.90 -5.69 10.62
CA PRO A 98 13.95 -6.36 11.47
C PRO A 98 13.98 -7.89 11.25
N ILE A 99 13.85 -8.65 12.33
CA ILE A 99 13.74 -10.10 12.26
C ILE A 99 12.35 -10.44 11.72
N LEU A 100 12.31 -11.25 10.66
CA LEU A 100 11.06 -11.75 10.10
C LEU A 100 10.46 -12.86 10.97
N GLN A 101 9.15 -12.81 11.12
CA GLN A 101 8.30 -13.76 11.83
C GLN A 101 7.13 -14.15 10.94
N ALA A 102 6.61 -15.36 11.12
CA ALA A 102 5.46 -15.83 10.36
C ALA A 102 4.18 -15.13 10.86
N VAL A 103 3.41 -14.58 9.93
CA VAL A 103 2.13 -13.91 10.18
C VAL A 103 1.01 -14.61 9.42
N ASN A 104 -0.14 -14.75 10.07
CA ASN A 104 -1.37 -15.25 9.44
C ASN A 104 -2.40 -14.11 9.39
N VAL A 105 -2.88 -13.77 8.20
CA VAL A 105 -3.86 -12.70 8.00
C VAL A 105 -4.83 -13.05 6.88
N GLY A 106 -6.12 -13.13 7.20
CA GLY A 106 -7.15 -13.58 6.26
C GLY A 106 -6.79 -14.91 5.60
N LYS A 107 -6.62 -14.90 4.28
CA LYS A 107 -6.22 -16.10 3.49
C LYS A 107 -4.72 -16.36 3.46
N TYR A 108 -3.89 -15.40 3.87
CA TYR A 108 -2.44 -15.53 3.86
C TYR A 108 -1.96 -16.24 5.11
N GLN A 109 -1.20 -17.32 4.93
CA GLN A 109 -0.69 -18.16 6.00
C GLN A 109 0.83 -18.19 5.95
N GLU A 110 1.44 -18.10 7.13
CA GLU A 110 2.88 -18.07 7.36
C GLU A 110 3.65 -17.05 6.53
N ILE A 111 3.04 -15.93 6.16
CA ILE A 111 3.75 -14.92 5.34
C ILE A 111 4.81 -14.19 6.16
N PRO A 112 5.89 -13.68 5.54
CA PRO A 112 6.88 -12.88 6.24
C PRO A 112 6.26 -11.59 6.81
N GLY A 113 6.46 -11.34 8.11
CA GLY A 113 6.15 -10.07 8.73
C GLY A 113 7.18 -9.68 9.80
N ALA A 114 7.19 -8.42 10.20
CA ALA A 114 8.10 -7.91 11.21
C ALA A 114 7.47 -6.77 12.00
N LEU A 115 7.91 -6.62 13.25
CA LEU A 115 7.63 -5.43 14.04
C LEU A 115 8.70 -4.38 13.76
N ILE A 116 8.27 -3.17 13.44
CA ILE A 116 9.14 -2.06 13.05
C ILE A 116 8.78 -0.84 13.88
N THR A 117 9.79 -0.12 14.37
CA THR A 117 9.63 1.22 14.94
C THR A 117 10.50 2.18 14.16
N PHE A 118 9.88 3.07 13.40
CA PHE A 118 10.59 4.04 12.58
C PHE A 118 11.13 5.17 13.46
N PRO A 119 12.44 5.50 13.37
CA PRO A 119 13.05 6.43 14.31
C PRO A 119 12.70 7.91 14.04
N GLN A 120 12.33 8.24 12.80
CA GLN A 120 12.04 9.61 12.35
C GLN A 120 10.89 9.64 11.34
N THR A 121 10.22 10.78 11.21
CA THR A 121 9.29 11.07 10.09
C THR A 121 10.08 11.15 8.80
N GLY A 122 9.48 10.72 7.69
CA GLY A 122 10.10 10.82 6.37
C GLY A 122 9.78 9.63 5.48
N SER A 123 10.41 9.60 4.31
CA SER A 123 10.27 8.48 3.38
C SER A 123 11.25 7.36 3.71
N TYR A 124 10.79 6.13 3.60
CA TYR A 124 11.61 4.94 3.82
C TYR A 124 11.47 3.97 2.65
N GLU A 125 12.53 3.23 2.40
CA GLU A 125 12.54 2.09 1.51
C GLU A 125 12.56 0.81 2.34
N LEU A 126 11.54 -0.04 2.17
CA LEU A 126 11.52 -1.40 2.70
C LEU A 126 11.89 -2.34 1.56
N LYS A 127 13.00 -3.05 1.74
CA LYS A 127 13.53 -4.01 0.78
C LYS A 127 13.44 -5.41 1.35
N ILE A 128 12.61 -6.25 0.76
CA ILE A 128 12.54 -7.68 1.07
C ILE A 128 13.19 -8.48 -0.05
N ARG A 129 14.16 -9.31 0.31
CA ARG A 129 14.80 -10.27 -0.60
C ARG A 129 14.63 -11.67 -0.06
N GLY A 130 14.70 -12.66 -0.93
CA GLY A 130 14.69 -14.04 -0.49
C GLY A 130 15.10 -15.00 -1.58
N THR A 131 15.52 -16.18 -1.12
CA THR A 131 15.80 -17.35 -1.94
C THR A 131 14.96 -18.52 -1.44
N ALA A 132 14.69 -19.48 -2.32
CA ALA A 132 13.98 -20.68 -1.93
C ALA A 132 14.83 -21.55 -0.99
N ASN A 133 14.21 -22.07 0.06
CA ASN A 133 14.81 -23.07 0.94
C ASN A 133 13.89 -24.29 1.11
N ASN A 134 14.36 -25.34 1.80
CA ASN A 134 13.53 -26.48 2.19
C ASN A 134 12.73 -27.14 1.05
N GLY A 135 13.34 -27.24 -0.14
CA GLY A 135 12.76 -27.86 -1.34
C GLY A 135 11.68 -27.02 -2.05
N ALA A 136 11.49 -25.76 -1.66
CA ALA A 136 10.62 -24.84 -2.39
C ALA A 136 11.16 -24.51 -3.77
N ASN A 137 10.26 -24.16 -4.70
CA ASN A 137 10.61 -23.84 -6.08
C ASN A 137 10.05 -22.47 -6.47
N PHE A 138 10.85 -21.43 -6.23
CA PHE A 138 10.66 -20.09 -6.76
C PHE A 138 12.04 -19.45 -6.97
N PRO A 139 12.20 -18.55 -7.96
CA PRO A 139 13.47 -17.90 -8.19
C PRO A 139 13.78 -16.90 -7.07
N ASP A 140 15.06 -16.61 -6.88
CA ASP A 140 15.50 -15.51 -6.04
C ASP A 140 14.79 -14.21 -6.42
N PHE A 141 14.49 -13.39 -5.42
CA PHE A 141 13.75 -12.15 -5.63
C PHE A 141 14.26 -11.02 -4.77
N ASN A 142 13.95 -9.80 -5.22
CA ASN A 142 14.20 -8.57 -4.50
C ASN A 142 13.07 -7.58 -4.82
N LEU A 143 12.27 -7.24 -3.81
CA LEU A 143 11.13 -6.34 -3.90
C LEU A 143 11.37 -5.11 -3.02
N THR A 144 11.00 -3.95 -3.55
CA THR A 144 11.29 -2.66 -2.92
C THR A 144 10.02 -1.81 -2.83
N TYR A 145 9.70 -1.34 -1.63
CA TYR A 145 8.53 -0.51 -1.36
C TYR A 145 8.95 0.81 -0.75
N THR A 146 8.42 1.91 -1.27
CA THR A 146 8.59 3.24 -0.68
C THR A 146 7.36 3.58 0.13
N ILE A 147 7.55 3.94 1.40
CA ILE A 147 6.49 4.40 2.29
C ILE A 147 6.82 5.79 2.84
N ASN A 148 5.84 6.44 3.44
CA ASN A 148 6.03 7.65 4.23
C ASN A 148 5.63 7.37 5.69
N VAL A 149 6.51 7.73 6.61
CA VAL A 149 6.25 7.69 8.05
C VAL A 149 5.78 9.06 8.48
N LEU A 150 4.63 9.10 9.12
CA LEU A 150 3.98 10.31 9.62
C LEU A 150 4.57 10.75 10.96
N PRO A 151 4.33 12.01 11.36
CA PRO A 151 4.59 12.48 12.72
C PRO A 151 3.77 11.75 13.78
#